data_AF-G8T6P3-F1
#
_entry.id   AF-G8T6P3-F1
#
_cell.length_a   1.000
_cell.length_b   1.000
_cell.length_c   1.000
_cell.angle_alpha   90.00
_cell.angle_beta   90.00
_cell.angle_gamma   90.00
#
_symmetry.space_group_name_H-M   'P 1'
#
loop_
_entity.id
_entity.type
_entity.pdbx_description
1 polymer ?
#
loop_
_entity_poly.entity_id
_entity_poly.type
_entity_poly.pdbx_seq_one_letter_code
_entity_poly.pdbx_strand_id
1 'polypeptide(L)'
;MATGKKILEKLKSNYQLAGTGRFMTFRQVDGGDLNPFLLLIELNNFSAYSQFANLEEELAEIEGNLKIKAIKRVTSETWVYRADMSLFPD
;
A
#
# COMPACT_ATOMS: atom_id res chain seq x y z
N MET A 1 -8.25 -4.29 15.31
CA MET A 1 -8.57 -3.49 14.10
C MET A 1 -8.02 -2.06 14.12
N ALA A 2 -8.08 -1.36 15.26
CA ALA A 2 -7.65 0.05 15.34
C ALA A 2 -6.17 0.29 15.01
N THR A 3 -5.29 -0.70 15.24
CA THR A 3 -3.83 -0.52 15.15
C THR A 3 -3.29 -0.57 13.72
N GLY A 4 -3.73 -1.53 12.90
CA GLY A 4 -3.34 -1.59 11.48
C GLY A 4 -3.80 -0.36 10.71
N LYS A 5 -5.01 0.13 10.99
CA LYS A 5 -5.53 1.37 10.41
C LYS A 5 -4.61 2.58 10.69
N LYS A 6 -4.12 2.73 11.93
CA LYS A 6 -3.20 3.82 12.30
C LYS A 6 -1.88 3.77 11.53
N ILE A 7 -1.32 2.58 11.34
CA ILE A 7 -0.10 2.39 10.55
C ILE A 7 -0.35 2.82 9.10
N LEU A 8 -1.46 2.38 8.51
CA LEU A 8 -1.82 2.73 7.13
C LEU A 8 -2.15 4.23 6.96
N GLU A 9 -2.74 4.88 7.96
CA GLU A 9 -2.97 6.33 7.95
C GLU A 9 -1.64 7.10 7.94
N LYS A 10 -0.65 6.65 8.72
CA LYS A 10 0.70 7.26 8.71
C LYS A 10 1.41 7.04 7.38
N LEU A 11 1.34 5.81 6.85
CA LEU A 11 1.90 5.45 5.56
C LEU A 11 1.30 6.30 4.44
N LYS A 12 -0.04 6.39 4.38
CA LYS A 12 -0.75 7.24 3.41
C LYS A 12 -0.29 8.69 3.50
N SER A 13 -0.12 9.22 4.71
CA SER A 13 0.32 10.61 4.90
C SER A 13 1.74 10.83 4.33
N ASN A 14 2.66 9.90 4.55
CA ASN A 14 4.03 9.98 4.01
C ASN A 14 4.02 10.03 2.48
N TYR A 15 3.26 9.14 1.84
CA TYR A 15 3.22 9.07 0.38
C TYR A 15 2.43 10.20 -0.28
N GLN A 16 1.35 10.69 0.35
CA GLN A 16 0.64 11.87 -0.13
C GLN A 16 1.53 13.12 -0.09
N LEU A 17 2.39 13.27 0.92
CA LEU A 17 3.36 14.36 1.01
C LEU A 17 4.47 14.25 -0.06
N ALA A 18 4.82 13.03 -0.47
CA ALA A 18 5.79 12.78 -1.54
C ALA A 18 5.24 13.03 -2.96
N GLY A 19 3.96 13.42 -3.09
CA GLY A 19 3.33 13.69 -4.38
C GLY A 19 2.96 12.44 -5.19
N THR A 20 2.87 11.28 -4.52
CA THR A 20 2.29 10.08 -5.16
C THR A 20 0.80 10.31 -5.47
N GLY A 21 0.28 9.58 -6.46
CA GLY A 21 -1.08 9.78 -6.99
C GLY A 21 -2.18 9.33 -6.03
N ARG A 22 -3.21 8.65 -6.54
CA ARG A 22 -4.25 8.08 -5.68
C ARG A 22 -3.68 7.01 -4.74
N PHE A 23 -4.05 7.10 -3.47
CA PHE A 23 -3.78 6.08 -2.45
C PHE A 23 -5.12 5.56 -1.90
N MET A 24 -5.49 4.35 -2.29
CA MET A 24 -6.72 3.69 -1.89
C MET A 24 -6.43 2.52 -0.96
N THR A 25 -7.26 2.36 0.07
CA THR A 25 -7.12 1.29 1.06
C THR A 25 -8.45 0.59 1.21
N PHE A 26 -8.45 -0.72 0.99
CA PHE A 26 -9.62 -1.58 1.15
C PHE A 26 -9.34 -2.60 2.24
N ARG A 27 -10.37 -2.88 3.03
CA ARG A 27 -10.34 -4.02 3.93
C ARG A 27 -10.97 -5.20 3.22
N GLN A 28 -10.27 -6.32 3.17
CA GLN A 28 -10.86 -7.56 2.66
C GLN A 28 -11.85 -8.09 3.69
N VAL A 29 -13.10 -8.27 3.25
CA VAL A 29 -14.22 -8.71 4.11
C VAL A 29 -14.34 -10.22 4.14
N ASP A 30 -13.93 -10.89 3.05
CA ASP A 30 -14.01 -12.34 2.90
C ASP A 30 -12.70 -12.86 2.26
N GLY A 31 -12.14 -13.94 2.83
CA GLY A 31 -10.82 -14.48 2.52
C GLY A 31 -10.29 -15.37 3.65
N GLY A 32 -9.38 -16.30 3.33
CA GLY A 32 -8.81 -17.24 4.30
C GLY A 32 -7.94 -16.59 5.39
N ASP A 33 -7.46 -15.36 5.16
CA ASP A 33 -6.61 -14.60 6.08
C ASP A 33 -7.42 -13.65 6.98
N LEU A 34 -6.98 -13.53 8.24
CA LEU A 34 -7.62 -12.66 9.23
C LEU A 34 -7.17 -11.20 9.09
N ASN A 35 -8.10 -10.33 8.68
CA ASN A 35 -7.94 -8.87 8.52
C ASN A 35 -6.90 -8.40 7.47
N PRO A 36 -6.98 -8.84 6.21
CA PRO A 36 -6.13 -8.32 5.15
C PRO A 36 -6.51 -6.88 4.80
N PHE A 37 -5.50 -6.08 4.47
CA PHE A 37 -5.68 -4.77 3.85
C PHE A 37 -5.07 -4.79 2.46
N LEU A 38 -5.84 -4.35 1.48
CA LEU A 38 -5.37 -4.14 0.11
C LEU A 38 -5.08 -2.65 -0.07
N LEU A 39 -3.89 -2.35 -0.58
CA LEU A 39 -3.45 -1.01 -0.90
C LEU A 39 -3.31 -0.90 -2.42
N LEU A 40 -3.99 0.06 -3.01
CA LEU A 40 -3.82 0.42 -4.42
C LEU A 40 -3.23 1.81 -4.49
N ILE A 41 -2.06 1.90 -5.10
CA ILE A 41 -1.25 3.12 -5.13
C ILE A 41 -0.89 3.43 -6.57
N GLU A 42 -1.28 4.61 -7.01
CA GLU A 42 -0.98 5.10 -8.34
C GLU A 42 0.44 5.68 -8.41
N LEU A 43 1.23 5.13 -9.33
CA LEU A 43 2.62 5.49 -9.55
C LEU A 43 2.79 5.99 -10.98
N ASN A 44 2.97 7.30 -11.14
CA ASN A 44 2.99 7.94 -12.45
C ASN A 44 4.35 7.87 -13.15
N ASN A 45 5.40 7.40 -12.46
CA ASN A 45 6.74 7.27 -13.02
C ASN A 45 7.59 6.29 -12.20
N PHE A 46 8.74 5.90 -12.77
CA PHE A 46 9.71 5.01 -12.11
C PHE A 46 10.31 5.61 -10.84
N SER A 47 10.42 6.94 -10.72
CA SER A 47 10.93 7.58 -9.51
C SER A 47 9.97 7.39 -8.34
N ALA A 48 8.67 7.58 -8.56
CA ALA A 48 7.62 7.27 -7.58
C ALA A 48 7.64 5.78 -7.22
N TYR A 49 7.81 4.89 -8.19
CA TYR A 49 7.96 3.46 -7.92
C TYR A 49 9.16 3.14 -7.02
N SER A 50 10.31 3.79 -7.23
CA SER A 50 11.49 3.57 -6.39
C SER A 50 11.27 3.96 -4.92
N GLN A 51 10.34 4.87 -4.63
CA GLN A 51 9.96 5.22 -3.26
C GLN A 51 9.22 4.07 -2.55
N PHE A 52 8.60 3.14 -3.29
CA PHE A 52 7.94 1.97 -2.72
C PHE A 52 8.86 0.76 -2.58
N ALA A 53 10.09 0.82 -3.10
CA ALA A 53 11.04 -0.29 -3.02
C ALA A 53 11.37 -0.67 -1.57
N ASN A 54 11.29 0.29 -0.63
CA ASN A 54 11.60 0.11 0.78
C ASN A 54 10.35 0.07 1.67
N LEU A 55 9.18 -0.23 1.10
CA LEU A 55 7.89 -0.22 1.82
C LEU A 55 7.91 -1.06 3.11
N GLU A 56 8.56 -2.22 3.10
CA GLU A 56 8.66 -3.07 4.30
C GLU A 56 9.48 -2.41 5.41
N GLU A 57 10.54 -1.70 5.07
CA GLU A 57 11.37 -0.96 6.02
C GLU A 57 10.60 0.22 6.60
N GLU A 58 9.89 0.98 5.78
CA GLU A 58 9.02 2.08 6.24
C GLU A 58 7.92 1.60 7.18
N LEU A 59 7.28 0.47 6.84
CA LEU A 59 6.26 -0.14 7.70
C LEU A 59 6.86 -0.56 9.04
N ALA A 60 8.06 -1.16 9.05
CA ALA A 60 8.77 -1.52 10.26
C ALA A 60 9.16 -0.29 11.10
N GLU A 61 9.56 0.81 10.45
CA GLU A 61 9.87 2.07 11.13
C GLU A 61 8.61 2.67 11.79
N ILE A 62 7.48 2.69 11.07
CA ILE A 62 6.21 3.16 11.62
C ILE A 62 5.78 2.28 12.81
N GLU A 63 5.92 0.96 12.71
CA GLU A 63 5.66 0.03 13.82
C GLU A 63 6.54 0.31 15.04
N GLY A 64 7.84 0.54 14.83
CA GLY A 64 8.78 0.93 15.88
C GLY A 64 8.42 2.25 16.54
N ASN A 65 8.13 3.28 15.75
CA ASN A 65 7.75 4.62 16.21
C ASN A 65 6.44 4.60 17.01
N LEU A 66 5.49 3.76 16.62
CA LEU A 66 4.21 3.59 17.32
C LEU A 66 4.27 2.58 18.46
N LYS A 67 5.40 1.88 18.67
CA LYS A 67 5.58 0.79 19.63
C LYS A 67 4.51 -0.29 19.50
N ILE A 68 4.16 -0.63 18.26
CA ILE A 68 3.10 -1.56 17.89
C ILE A 68 3.67 -2.59 16.93
N LYS A 69 3.31 -3.87 17.09
CA LYS A 69 3.59 -4.93 16.11
C LYS A 69 2.27 -5.55 15.63
N ALA A 70 1.89 -5.24 14.40
CA ALA A 70 0.58 -5.57 13.82
C ALA A 70 0.68 -6.20 12.43
N ILE A 71 1.71 -5.89 11.64
CA ILE A 71 1.91 -6.40 10.29
C ILE A 71 2.62 -7.77 10.38
N LYS A 72 1.97 -8.80 9.84
CA LYS A 72 2.52 -10.17 9.83
C LYS A 72 3.27 -10.49 8.55
N ARG A 73 2.78 -9.96 7.43
CA ARG A 73 3.29 -10.22 6.09
C ARG A 73 2.86 -9.08 5.18
N VAL A 74 3.74 -8.73 4.25
CA VAL A 74 3.45 -7.86 3.12
C VAL A 74 3.62 -8.69 1.86
N THR A 75 2.75 -8.47 0.88
CA THR A 75 2.90 -8.97 -0.49
C THR A 75 2.64 -7.81 -1.42
N SER A 76 3.50 -7.62 -2.41
CA SER A 76 3.38 -6.54 -3.39
C SER A 76 3.42 -7.12 -4.79
N GLU A 77 2.61 -6.53 -5.66
CA GLU A 77 2.62 -6.81 -7.09
C GLU A 77 2.59 -5.48 -7.82
N THR A 78 3.36 -5.37 -8.91
CA THR A 78 3.37 -4.18 -9.76
C THR A 78 2.55 -4.48 -11.00
N TRP A 79 1.49 -3.71 -11.19
CA TRP A 79 0.57 -3.87 -12.30
C TRP A 79 0.85 -2.78 -13.33
N VAL A 80 1.11 -3.18 -14.58
CA VAL A 80 1.27 -2.26 -15.70
C VAL A 80 0.01 -2.32 -16.53
N TYR A 81 -0.65 -1.17 -16.72
CA TYR A 81 -1.79 -1.10 -17.61
C TYR A 81 -1.35 -1.43 -19.04
N ARG A 82 -2.07 -2.39 -19.64
CA ARG A 82 -1.86 -2.86 -21.01
C ARG A 82 -3.18 -2.76 -21.75
N ALA A 83 -3.31 -1.74 -22.60
CA ALA A 83 -4.53 -1.49 -23.35
C ALA A 83 -4.90 -2.69 -24.23
N ASP A 84 -3.91 -3.38 -24.80
CA ASP A 84 -4.09 -4.59 -25.61
C ASP A 84 -4.63 -5.80 -24.82
N MET A 85 -4.56 -5.76 -23.50
CA MET A 85 -5.11 -6.77 -22.59
C MET A 85 -6.39 -6.29 -21.88
N SER A 86 -6.83 -5.06 -22.13
CA SER A 86 -8.06 -4.53 -21.53
C SER A 86 -9.29 -5.13 -22.21
N LEU A 87 -10.25 -5.57 -21.41
CA LEU A 87 -11.56 -5.98 -21.93
C LEU A 87 -12.35 -4.79 -22.50
N PHE A 88 -12.03 -3.58 -22.01
CA PHE A 88 -12.57 -2.30 -22.47
C PHE A 88 -11.40 -1.32 -22.65
N PRO A 89 -10.73 -1.32 -23.81
CA PRO A 89 -9.51 -0.53 -24.05
C PRO A 89 -9.75 0.97 -24.31
N ASP A 90 -10.94 1.49 -23.98
CA ASP A 90 -11.42 2.81 -24.40
C ASP A 90 -11.08 3.95 -23.44
#